data_AF-A0A7V5SIB8-F1
#
_entry.id   AF-A0A7V5SIB8-F1
#
_cell.length_a   1.000
_cell.length_b   1.000
_cell.length_c   1.000
_cell.angle_alpha   90.00
_cell.angle_beta   90.00
_cell.angle_gamma   90.00
#
_symmetry.space_group_name_H-M   'P 1'
#
loop_
_entity.id
_entity.type
_entity.pdbx_description
1 polymer ?
#
loop_
_entity_poly.entity_id
_entity_poly.type
_entity_poly.pdbx_seq_one_letter_code
_entity_poly.pdbx_strand_id
1 'polypeptide(L)'
;MARSKAFLILLPMEPTLLIVAGPCVVESAELLHTVAEHLCRLCAELPVRFVFKSSYRKANRTSARSFTGIGDEQALELLLEVRRTYGVPVLTDIHTPAEAVVAAS
;
A
#
# COMPACT_ATOMS: atom_id res chain seq x y z
N MET A 1 -26.21 8.40 -1.79
CA MET A 1 -25.86 6.96 -1.65
C MET A 1 -24.56 6.73 -2.42
N ALA A 2 -23.43 7.07 -1.80
CA ALA A 2 -22.12 6.94 -2.42
C ALA A 2 -21.83 5.45 -2.58
N ARG A 3 -21.82 4.96 -3.82
CA ARG A 3 -21.32 3.61 -4.11
C ARG A 3 -19.86 3.62 -3.68
N SER A 4 -19.51 2.93 -2.60
CA SER A 4 -18.13 2.56 -2.33
C SER A 4 -17.60 1.95 -3.61
N LYS A 5 -16.71 2.66 -4.30
CA LYS A 5 -15.86 2.07 -5.32
C LYS A 5 -14.87 1.20 -4.57
N ALA A 6 -15.35 0.10 -3.99
CA ALA A 6 -14.53 -1.07 -3.83
C ALA A 6 -14.05 -1.35 -5.25
N PHE A 7 -12.79 -0.99 -5.53
CA PHE A 7 -12.09 -1.57 -6.66
C PHE A 7 -12.02 -3.05 -6.29
N LEU A 8 -13.07 -3.78 -6.65
CA LEU A 8 -13.00 -5.22 -6.75
C LEU A 8 -11.95 -5.38 -7.84
N ILE A 9 -10.69 -5.54 -7.43
CA ILE A 9 -9.67 -5.98 -8.34
C ILE A 9 -10.11 -7.40 -8.68
N LEU A 10 -10.96 -7.52 -9.69
CA LEU A 10 -11.08 -8.72 -10.49
C LEU A 10 -9.72 -8.80 -11.18
N LEU A 11 -8.73 -9.24 -10.40
CA LEU A 11 -7.39 -9.47 -10.90
C LEU A 11 -7.61 -10.46 -12.06
N PRO A 12 -7.23 -10.08 -13.29
CA PRO A 12 -7.52 -10.90 -14.46
C PRO A 12 -6.98 -12.30 -14.20
N MET A 13 -7.73 -13.35 -14.59
CA MET A 13 -7.39 -14.75 -14.28
C MET A 13 -5.96 -15.11 -14.70
N GLU A 14 -5.45 -14.43 -15.73
CA GLU A 14 -4.06 -14.45 -16.16
C GLU A 14 -3.48 -13.02 -16.20
N PRO A 15 -2.17 -12.83 -15.91
CA PRO A 15 -1.24 -13.86 -15.45
C PRO A 15 -1.53 -14.31 -14.01
N THR A 16 -1.40 -15.61 -13.76
CA THR A 16 -1.65 -16.24 -12.45
C THR A 16 -0.84 -15.65 -11.30
N LEU A 17 0.42 -15.24 -11.55
CA LEU A 17 1.31 -14.72 -10.51
C LEU A 17 0.95 -13.27 -10.12
N LEU A 18 0.64 -13.08 -8.84
CA LEU A 18 0.44 -11.78 -8.21
C LEU A 18 1.65 -11.44 -7.32
N ILE A 19 2.28 -10.30 -7.57
CA ILE A 19 3.31 -9.74 -6.71
C ILE A 19 2.69 -8.68 -5.81
N VAL A 20 2.89 -8.87 -4.50
CA VAL A 20 2.58 -7.88 -3.46
C VAL A 20 3.91 -7.44 -2.87
N ALA A 21 4.35 -6.23 -3.19
CA ALA A 21 5.69 -5.76 -2.79
C ALA A 21 5.72 -4.26 -2.52
N GLY A 22 6.67 -3.86 -1.67
CA GLY A 22 6.92 -2.47 -1.28
C GLY A 22 7.67 -2.43 0.05
N PRO A 23 7.91 -1.22 0.59
CA PRO A 23 8.64 -1.06 1.85
C PRO A 23 7.84 -1.63 3.03
N CYS A 24 8.55 -2.06 4.08
CA CYS A 24 7.93 -2.71 5.23
C CYS A 24 6.90 -1.83 5.96
N VAL A 25 7.20 -0.53 6.07
CA VAL A 25 6.36 0.51 6.67
C VAL A 25 6.57 1.82 5.91
N VAL A 26 5.62 2.74 5.98
CA VAL A 26 5.78 4.10 5.46
C VAL A 26 6.72 4.89 6.36
N GLU A 27 7.90 5.23 5.84
CA GLU A 27 8.95 5.98 6.58
C GLU A 27 9.15 7.39 6.03
N SER A 28 9.05 7.58 4.71
CA SER A 28 9.15 8.89 4.05
C SER A 28 8.53 8.85 2.65
N ALA A 29 8.16 10.02 2.13
CA ALA A 29 7.71 10.15 0.74
C ALA A 29 8.80 9.70 -0.25
N GLU A 30 10.04 10.14 -0.03
CA GLU A 30 11.20 9.77 -0.85
C GLU A 30 11.37 8.24 -0.97
N LEU A 31 11.32 7.52 0.15
CA LEU A 31 11.41 6.06 0.15
C LEU A 31 10.24 5.44 -0.62
N LEU A 32 9.00 5.90 -0.38
CA LEU A 32 7.82 5.36 -1.06
C LEU A 32 7.92 5.53 -2.57
N HIS A 33 8.25 6.74 -3.03
CA HIS A 33 8.34 7.04 -4.46
C HIS A 33 9.48 6.29 -5.14
N THR A 34 10.65 6.22 -4.50
CA THR A 34 11.82 5.49 -5.03
C THR A 34 11.48 4.01 -5.25
N VAL A 35 10.86 3.38 -4.25
CA VAL A 35 10.49 1.96 -4.34
C VAL A 35 9.33 1.74 -5.30
N ALA A 36 8.31 2.61 -5.28
CA ALA A 36 7.15 2.51 -6.15
C ALA A 36 7.56 2.64 -7.63
N GLU A 37 8.35 3.65 -7.98
CA GLU A 37 8.85 3.84 -9.34
C GLU A 37 9.62 2.61 -9.84
N HIS A 38 10.56 2.13 -9.03
CA HIS A 38 11.38 0.97 -9.40
C HIS A 38 10.53 -0.29 -9.62
N LEU A 39 9.63 -0.61 -8.68
CA LEU A 39 8.79 -1.80 -8.77
C LEU A 39 7.77 -1.72 -9.89
N CYS A 40 7.16 -0.55 -10.12
CA CYS A 40 6.22 -0.35 -11.23
C CYS A 40 6.91 -0.59 -12.57
N ARG A 41 8.10 0.00 -12.77
CA ARG A 41 8.89 -0.20 -13.99
C ARG A 41 9.24 -1.67 -14.19
N LEU A 42 9.75 -2.34 -13.15
CA LEU A 42 10.14 -3.75 -13.23
C LEU A 42 8.94 -4.66 -13.52
N CYS A 43 7.81 -4.46 -12.84
CA CYS A 43 6.64 -5.31 -13.02
C CYS A 43 5.93 -5.07 -14.35
N ALA A 44 6.08 -3.88 -14.97
CA ALA A 44 5.53 -3.60 -16.29
C ALA A 44 6.18 -4.45 -17.41
N GLU A 45 7.40 -4.92 -17.19
CA GLU A 45 8.15 -5.75 -18.14
C GLU A 45 7.93 -7.27 -17.93
N LEU A 46 7.20 -7.66 -16.88
CA LEU A 46 7.01 -9.06 -16.49
C LEU A 46 5.54 -9.48 -16.69
N PRO A 47 5.28 -10.77 -17.01
CA PRO A 47 3.92 -11.29 -17.07
C PRO A 47 3.38 -11.55 -15.66
N VAL A 48 3.23 -10.50 -14.86
CA VAL A 48 2.75 -10.56 -13.46
C VAL A 48 1.72 -9.48 -13.20
N ARG A 49 0.86 -9.72 -12.21
CA ARG A 49 0.01 -8.68 -11.62
C ARG A 49 0.78 -8.05 -10.46
N PHE A 50 0.61 -6.76 -10.23
CA PHE A 50 1.34 -6.05 -9.17
C PHE A 50 0.40 -5.23 -8.28
N VAL A 51 0.63 -5.32 -6.96
CA VAL A 51 0.01 -4.50 -5.93
C VAL A 51 1.12 -3.92 -5.07
N PHE A 52 1.18 -2.60 -4.97
CA PHE A 52 2.11 -1.93 -4.09
C PHE A 52 1.65 -2.08 -2.64
N LYS A 53 2.52 -2.55 -1.75
CA LYS A 53 2.17 -2.78 -0.34
C LYS A 53 3.13 -2.05 0.58
N SER A 54 2.58 -1.30 1.53
CA SER A 54 3.33 -0.88 2.71
C SER A 54 2.41 -0.78 3.93
N SER A 55 2.94 -1.08 5.11
CA SER A 55 2.19 -0.85 6.35
C SER A 55 2.16 0.64 6.67
N TYR A 56 0.98 1.22 6.89
CA TYR A 56 0.89 2.61 7.32
C TYR A 56 1.41 2.81 8.76
N ARG A 57 1.33 1.75 9.58
CA ARG A 57 1.92 1.68 10.93
C ARG A 57 2.33 0.26 11.32
N LYS A 58 3.15 0.13 12.38
CA LYS A 58 3.50 -1.13 13.04
C LYS A 58 2.97 -1.14 14.47
N ALA A 59 1.83 -1.80 14.72
CA ALA A 59 1.21 -1.84 16.05
C ALA A 59 1.76 -2.93 16.99
N ASN A 60 2.56 -3.87 16.48
CA ASN A 60 3.00 -5.06 17.22
C ASN A 60 4.44 -4.97 17.77
N ARG A 61 4.86 -3.81 18.29
CA ARG A 61 6.22 -3.65 18.82
C ARG A 61 6.28 -3.97 20.32
N THR A 62 7.20 -4.85 20.70
CA THR A 62 7.42 -5.28 22.10
C THR A 62 8.11 -4.22 22.96
N SER A 63 8.70 -3.18 22.36
CA SER A 63 9.31 -2.04 23.05
C SER A 63 8.64 -0.74 22.62
N ALA A 64 8.21 0.06 23.60
CA ALA A 64 7.59 1.37 23.39
C ALA A 64 8.51 2.40 22.69
N ARG A 65 9.82 2.16 22.66
CA ARG A 65 10.80 3.05 21.97
C ARG A 65 10.99 2.72 20.50
N SER A 66 10.32 1.70 20.00
CA SER A 66 10.42 1.28 18.61
C SER A 66 9.73 2.27 17.68
N PHE A 67 10.31 2.53 16.51
CA PHE A 67 9.62 3.24 15.44
C PHE A 67 8.34 2.50 15.03
N THR A 68 7.21 3.19 15.03
CA THR A 68 5.89 2.65 14.69
C THR A 68 5.33 3.21 13.39
N GLY A 69 5.88 4.30 12.86
CA GLY A 69 5.41 4.98 11.66
C GLY A 69 5.56 6.49 11.79
N ILE A 70 5.18 7.21 10.72
CA ILE A 70 5.22 8.68 10.67
C ILE A 70 3.90 9.35 11.10
N GLY A 71 2.90 8.55 11.48
CA GLY A 71 1.55 9.01 11.79
C GLY A 71 0.54 8.49 10.76
N ASP A 72 -0.63 8.07 11.25
CA ASP A 72 -1.59 7.29 10.45
C ASP A 72 -2.13 8.06 9.24
N GLU A 73 -2.60 9.30 9.45
CA GLU A 73 -3.13 10.16 8.38
C GLU A 73 -2.07 10.48 7.32
N GLN A 74 -0.87 10.87 7.77
CA GLN A 74 0.23 11.19 6.86
C GLN A 74 0.65 9.96 6.03
N ALA A 75 0.75 8.79 6.66
CA ALA A 75 1.14 7.57 5.97
C ALA A 75 0.09 7.12 4.95
N LEU A 76 -1.19 7.24 5.29
CA LEU A 76 -2.28 6.90 4.37
C LEU A 76 -2.37 7.88 3.19
N GLU A 77 -2.15 9.18 3.40
CA GLU A 77 -2.11 10.14 2.28
C GLU A 77 -0.96 9.84 1.32
N LEU A 78 0.24 9.48 1.82
CA LEU A 78 1.35 9.08 0.95
C LEU A 78 1.05 7.80 0.16
N LEU A 79 0.32 6.85 0.74
CA LEU A 79 -0.14 5.65 0.03
C LEU A 79 -1.17 5.98 -1.06
N LEU A 80 -2.08 6.93 -0.79
CA LEU A 80 -3.00 7.47 -1.79
C LEU A 80 -2.27 8.21 -2.91
N GLU A 81 -1.22 8.96 -2.57
CA GLU A 81 -0.35 9.63 -3.55
C GLU A 81 0.33 8.61 -4.47
N VAL A 82 0.94 7.54 -3.93
CA VAL A 82 1.52 6.45 -4.74
C VAL A 82 0.47 5.85 -5.69
N ARG A 83 -0.74 5.58 -5.19
CA ARG A 83 -1.84 5.07 -6.03
C ARG A 83 -2.16 6.02 -7.19
N ARG A 84 -2.26 7.33 -6.92
CA ARG A 84 -2.59 8.35 -7.92
C ARG A 84 -1.47 8.52 -8.94
N THR A 85 -0.22 8.56 -8.48
CA THR A 85 0.96 8.85 -9.30
C THR A 85 1.33 7.70 -10.23
N TYR A 86 1.31 6.46 -9.74
CA TYR A 86 1.76 5.30 -10.52
C TYR A 86 0.60 4.47 -11.09
N GLY A 87 -0.65 4.77 -10.73
CA GLY A 87 -1.83 4.08 -11.25
C GLY A 87 -1.93 2.61 -10.81
N VAL A 88 -1.21 2.21 -9.75
CA VAL A 88 -1.20 0.83 -9.23
C VAL A 88 -2.13 0.66 -8.04
N PRO A 89 -2.69 -0.54 -7.82
CA PRO A 89 -3.40 -0.83 -6.58
C PRO A 89 -2.46 -0.75 -5.38
N VAL A 90 -2.96 -0.23 -4.26
CA VAL A 90 -2.22 -0.10 -3.01
C VAL A 90 -2.88 -0.91 -1.91
N LEU A 91 -2.08 -1.62 -1.12
CA LEU A 91 -2.50 -2.45 0.00
C LEU A 91 -1.79 -2.00 1.29
N THR A 92 -2.56 -1.92 2.38
CA THR A 92 -2.03 -1.73 3.73
C THR A 92 -2.76 -2.64 4.72
N ASP A 93 -2.12 -2.94 5.84
CA ASP A 93 -2.64 -3.80 6.89
C ASP A 93 -3.31 -3.00 8.00
N ILE A 94 -4.44 -3.50 8.50
CA ILE A 94 -5.15 -2.98 9.67
C ILE A 94 -4.97 -3.94 10.86
N HIS A 95 -5.01 -3.41 12.07
CA HIS A 95 -4.79 -4.14 13.32
C HIS A 95 -6.06 -4.21 14.19
N THR A 96 -7.09 -3.44 13.85
CA THR A 96 -8.41 -3.45 14.48
C THR A 96 -9.51 -3.22 13.44
N PRO A 97 -10.76 -3.65 13.68
CA PRO A 97 -11.86 -3.42 12.74
C PRO A 97 -12.15 -1.93 12.46
N ALA A 98 -11.96 -1.06 13.45
CA ALA A 98 -12.24 0.37 13.30
C ALA A 98 -11.30 1.06 12.29
N GLU A 99 -10.07 0.57 12.15
CA GLU A 99 -9.10 1.09 11.17
C GLU A 99 -9.53 0.87 9.73
N ALA A 100 -10.41 -0.11 9.45
CA ALA A 100 -10.85 -0.41 8.10
C ALA A 100 -11.49 0.81 7.41
N VAL A 101 -12.23 1.63 8.17
CA VAL A 101 -12.87 2.84 7.64
C VAL A 101 -11.83 3.87 7.23
N VAL A 102 -10.82 4.08 8.08
CA VAL A 102 -9.76 5.08 7.85
C VAL A 102 -8.84 4.63 6.71
N ALA A 103 -8.41 3.36 6.71
CA ALA A 103 -7.50 2.82 5.71
C ALA A 103 -8.12 2.62 4.32
N ALA A 104 -9.45 2.51 4.22
CA ALA A 104 -10.17 2.35 2.95
C ALA A 104 -10.71 3.66 2.36
N SER A 105 -10.47 4.79 3.03
CA SER A 105 -10.87 6.13 2.57
C SER A 105 -10.05 6.59 1.36
#